data_AF-A0A151K1X0-F1
#
_entry.id   AF-A0A151K1X0-F1
#
_cell.length_a   1.000
_cell.length_b   1.000
_cell.length_c   1.000
_cell.angle_alpha   90.00
_cell.angle_beta   90.00
_cell.angle_gamma   90.00
#
_symmetry.space_group_name_H-M   'P 1'
#
loop_
_entity.id
_entity.type
_entity.pdbx_description
1 polymer ?
#
loop_
_entity_poly.entity_id
_entity_poly.type
_entity_poly.pdbx_seq_one_letter_code
_entity_poly.pdbx_strand_id
1 'polypeptide(L)'
;MQKHPELQSGKFSATFTFKHAQKLWEKATDELHKIPGAVKSWKQWRKTWQDIRSSTKAKNTLIKKHAKQTGGGPASNQVLTEIDQNVLALIGSTVVEGHKAIQESNVQFVSNPCYIV
;
A
#
# COMPACT_ATOMS: atom_id res chain seq x y z
N MET A 1 2.74 7.89 -11.82
CA MET A 1 2.88 6.48 -11.38
C MET A 1 2.47 5.47 -12.43
N GLN A 2 1.32 5.62 -13.11
CA GLN A 2 0.88 4.70 -14.18
C GLN A 2 1.94 4.44 -15.27
N LYS A 3 2.70 5.47 -15.66
CA LYS A 3 3.75 5.38 -16.69
C LYS A 3 4.99 4.57 -16.28
N HIS A 4 5.17 4.27 -14.99
CA HIS A 4 6.36 3.60 -14.46
C HIS A 4 5.96 2.49 -13.45
N PRO A 5 5.51 1.31 -13.93
CA PRO A 5 5.10 0.19 -13.07
C PRO A 5 6.22 -0.29 -12.13
N GLU A 6 7.46 -0.10 -12.52
CA GLU A 6 8.66 -0.48 -11.78
C GLU A 6 8.76 0.28 -10.44
N LEU A 7 8.37 1.56 -10.41
CA LEU A 7 8.29 2.36 -9.19
C LEU A 7 7.13 1.94 -8.28
N GLN A 8 6.07 1.36 -8.85
CA GLN A 8 4.90 0.92 -8.08
C GLN A 8 5.21 -0.31 -7.25
N SER A 9 5.96 -1.26 -7.82
CA SER A 9 6.34 -2.50 -7.13
C SER A 9 7.37 -2.24 -6.01
N GLY A 10 8.24 -1.25 -6.21
CA GLY A 10 9.36 -0.95 -5.31
C GLY A 10 10.43 -2.05 -5.26
N LYS A 11 10.34 -3.07 -6.11
CA LYS A 11 11.30 -4.18 -6.20
C LYS A 11 12.42 -3.82 -7.15
N PHE A 12 13.66 -3.94 -6.69
CA PHE A 12 14.83 -3.82 -7.55
C PHE A 12 15.15 -5.16 -8.21
N SER A 13 15.68 -5.09 -9.41
CA SER A 13 16.12 -6.24 -10.21
C SER A 13 17.48 -5.94 -10.83
N ALA A 14 18.08 -6.93 -11.49
CA ALA A 14 19.31 -6.71 -12.26
C ALA A 14 19.13 -5.62 -13.33
N THR A 15 17.92 -5.45 -13.86
CA THR A 15 17.59 -4.44 -14.89
C THR A 15 17.07 -3.13 -14.30
N PHE A 16 16.53 -3.15 -13.07
CA PHE A 16 15.98 -1.97 -12.39
C PHE A 16 16.77 -1.66 -11.12
N THR A 17 17.75 -0.76 -11.26
CA THR A 17 18.63 -0.37 -10.16
C THR A 17 18.09 0.80 -9.35
N PHE A 18 18.64 1.01 -8.15
CA PHE A 18 18.32 2.17 -7.32
C PHE A 18 18.56 3.50 -8.06
N LYS A 19 19.67 3.63 -8.79
CA LYS A 19 19.98 4.84 -9.56
C LYS A 19 18.94 5.09 -10.66
N HIS A 20 18.46 4.04 -11.31
CA HIS A 20 17.42 4.18 -12.32
C HIS A 20 16.09 4.62 -11.68
N ALA A 21 15.71 4.00 -10.56
CA ALA A 21 14.53 4.41 -9.81
C ALA A 21 14.60 5.86 -9.33
N GLN A 22 15.75 6.31 -8.82
CA GLN A 22 15.97 7.69 -8.40
C GLN A 22 15.71 8.68 -9.54
N LYS A 23 16.29 8.43 -10.72
CA LYS A 23 16.07 9.29 -11.90
C LYS A 23 14.60 9.40 -12.28
N LEU A 24 13.83 8.31 -12.17
CA LEU A 24 12.40 8.34 -12.45
C LEU A 24 11.62 9.14 -11.38
N TRP A 25 12.01 9.04 -10.11
CA TRP A 25 11.43 9.85 -9.04
C TRP A 25 11.74 11.34 -9.19
N GLU A 26 12.95 11.69 -9.62
CA GLU A 26 13.35 13.06 -9.93
C GLU A 26 12.50 13.62 -11.08
N LYS A 27 12.40 12.90 -12.22
CA LYS A 27 11.52 13.29 -13.32
C LYS A 27 10.07 13.49 -12.90
N ALA A 28 9.53 12.59 -12.08
CA ALA A 28 8.17 12.73 -11.55
C ALA A 28 8.03 13.96 -10.64
N THR A 29 9.07 14.28 -9.88
CA THR A 29 9.11 15.49 -9.02
C THR A 29 9.11 16.75 -9.87
N ASP A 30 9.90 16.79 -10.94
CA ASP A 30 9.96 17.92 -11.86
C ASP A 30 8.60 18.15 -12.55
N GLU A 31 7.90 17.08 -12.93
CA GLU A 31 6.53 17.17 -13.45
C GLU A 31 5.54 17.72 -12.40
N LEU A 32 5.66 17.26 -11.16
CA LEU A 32 4.79 17.73 -10.06
C LEU A 32 5.06 19.18 -9.69
N HIS A 33 6.31 19.65 -9.76
CA HIS A 33 6.67 21.05 -9.48
C HIS A 33 6.16 22.03 -10.54
N LYS A 34 5.80 21.56 -11.74
CA LYS A 34 5.11 22.40 -12.74
C LYS A 34 3.69 22.76 -12.29
N ILE A 35 3.12 22.01 -11.36
CA ILE A 35 1.80 22.27 -10.78
C ILE A 35 2.01 23.19 -9.57
N PRO A 36 1.37 24.37 -9.52
CA PRO A 36 1.49 25.26 -8.36
C PRO A 36 0.96 24.56 -7.10
N GLY A 37 1.76 24.57 -6.02
CA GLY A 37 1.40 23.93 -4.77
C GLY A 37 2.60 23.35 -4.03
N ALA A 38 2.50 22.06 -3.69
CA ALA A 38 3.45 21.41 -2.79
C ALA A 38 4.84 21.24 -3.42
N VAL A 39 5.83 21.95 -2.88
CA VAL A 39 7.25 21.76 -3.24
C VAL A 39 7.86 20.73 -2.29
N LYS A 40 8.09 19.52 -2.81
CA LYS A 40 8.73 18.41 -2.08
C LYS A 40 9.88 17.83 -2.89
N SER A 41 10.89 17.29 -2.21
CA SER A 41 11.97 16.52 -2.82
C SER A 41 11.48 15.15 -3.32
N TRP A 42 12.24 14.52 -4.22
CA TRP A 42 11.92 13.18 -4.74
C TRP A 42 11.77 12.13 -3.64
N LYS A 43 12.55 12.22 -2.55
CA LYS A 43 12.45 11.33 -1.39
C LYS A 43 11.11 11.50 -0.66
N GLN A 44 10.69 12.74 -0.48
CA GLN A 44 9.41 13.06 0.16
C GLN A 44 8.23 12.60 -0.72
N TRP A 45 8.30 12.81 -2.04
CA TRP A 45 7.29 12.29 -2.96
C TRP A 45 7.20 10.77 -2.95
N ARG A 46 8.36 10.08 -2.91
CA ARG A 46 8.41 8.63 -2.72
C ARG A 46 7.72 8.19 -1.45
N LYS A 47 7.99 8.87 -0.33
CA LYS A 47 7.36 8.58 0.95
C LYS A 47 5.86 8.83 0.92
N THR A 48 5.42 9.97 0.37
CA THR A 48 3.99 10.29 0.19
C THR A 48 3.27 9.20 -0.60
N TRP A 49 3.87 8.71 -1.69
CA TRP A 49 3.31 7.59 -2.45
C TRP A 49 3.20 6.30 -1.62
N GLN A 50 4.22 5.96 -0.85
CA GLN A 50 4.20 4.78 0.04
C GLN A 50 3.10 4.90 1.11
N ASP A 51 2.91 6.09 1.65
CA ASP A 51 1.90 6.37 2.69
C ASP A 51 0.49 6.28 2.12
N ILE A 52 0.24 6.89 0.95
CA ILE A 52 -1.03 6.75 0.21
C ILE A 52 -1.35 5.28 -0.05
N ARG A 53 -0.37 4.51 -0.53
CA ARG A 53 -0.57 3.08 -0.79
C ARG A 53 -0.95 2.30 0.47
N SER A 54 -0.24 2.58 1.57
CA SER A 54 -0.45 1.88 2.84
C SER A 54 -1.78 2.25 3.48
N SER A 55 -2.15 3.54 3.45
CA SER A 55 -3.41 4.03 3.99
C SER A 55 -4.61 3.52 3.20
N THR A 56 -4.55 3.56 1.87
CA THR A 56 -5.60 3.03 1.00
C THR A 56 -5.78 1.52 1.21
N LYS A 57 -4.68 0.76 1.33
CA LYS A 57 -4.76 -0.68 1.64
C LYS A 57 -5.42 -0.92 2.99
N ALA A 58 -4.97 -0.22 4.05
CA ALA A 58 -5.52 -0.37 5.39
C ALA A 58 -7.02 -0.05 5.42
N LYS A 59 -7.43 1.05 4.76
CA LYS A 59 -8.83 1.45 4.63
C LYS A 59 -9.68 0.38 3.93
N ASN A 60 -9.19 -0.19 2.83
CA ASN A 60 -9.89 -1.27 2.14
C ASN A 60 -10.01 -2.53 3.01
N THR A 61 -8.96 -2.90 3.74
CA THR A 61 -9.01 -4.03 4.68
C THR A 61 -10.03 -3.81 5.79
N LEU A 62 -10.11 -2.61 6.37
CA LEU A 62 -11.09 -2.28 7.39
C LEU A 62 -12.52 -2.39 6.87
N ILE A 63 -12.80 -1.83 5.68
CA ILE A 63 -14.12 -1.92 5.03
C ILE A 63 -14.49 -3.39 4.78
N LYS A 64 -13.58 -4.19 4.22
CA LYS A 64 -13.81 -5.61 3.97
C LYS A 64 -14.03 -6.41 5.26
N LYS A 65 -13.26 -6.14 6.31
CA LYS A 65 -13.41 -6.78 7.62
C LYS A 65 -14.79 -6.49 8.19
N HIS A 66 -15.23 -5.23 8.13
CA HIS A 66 -16.55 -4.83 8.59
C HIS A 66 -17.67 -5.48 7.77
N ALA A 67 -17.55 -5.53 6.44
CA ALA A 67 -18.53 -6.17 5.57
C ALA A 67 -18.67 -7.68 5.80
N LYS A 68 -17.58 -8.34 6.24
CA LYS A 68 -17.56 -9.77 6.58
C LYS A 68 -17.97 -10.05 8.02
N GLN A 69 -18.07 -9.04 8.87
CA GLN A 69 -18.39 -9.22 10.27
C GLN A 69 -19.89 -9.52 10.39
N THR A 70 -20.24 -10.74 10.79
CA THR A 70 -21.63 -11.12 11.09
C THR A 70 -21.91 -10.85 12.55
N GLY A 71 -22.66 -9.78 12.81
CA GLY A 71 -23.13 -9.37 14.13
C GLY A 71 -23.81 -8.01 13.97
N GLY A 72 -24.98 -7.80 14.56
CA GLY A 72 -25.90 -6.68 14.30
C GLY A 72 -25.42 -5.26 14.66
N GLY A 73 -24.12 -5.00 14.61
CA GLY A 73 -23.55 -3.66 14.75
C GLY A 73 -23.79 -2.80 13.50
N PRO A 74 -23.75 -1.46 13.65
CA PRO A 74 -24.00 -0.52 12.56
C PRO A 74 -22.95 -0.66 11.45
N ALA A 75 -23.35 -0.41 10.20
CA ALA A 75 -22.44 -0.41 9.05
C ALA A 75 -21.34 0.65 9.20
N SER A 76 -20.11 0.33 8.77
CA SER A 76 -19.02 1.31 8.71
C SER A 76 -19.34 2.40 7.69
N ASN A 77 -19.23 3.67 8.11
CA ASN A 77 -19.38 4.84 7.24
C ASN A 77 -18.13 5.12 6.36
N GLN A 78 -17.10 4.28 6.44
CA GLN A 78 -15.88 4.46 5.65
C GLN A 78 -16.12 4.07 4.19
N VAL A 79 -15.98 5.05 3.29
CA VAL A 79 -16.10 4.85 1.84
C VAL A 79 -14.76 5.11 1.18
N LEU A 80 -14.38 4.26 0.22
CA LEU A 80 -13.20 4.49 -0.63
C LEU A 80 -13.45 5.70 -1.52
N THR A 81 -12.56 6.69 -1.47
CA THR A 81 -12.61 7.84 -2.38
C THR A 81 -12.24 7.41 -3.80
N GLU A 82 -12.52 8.24 -4.80
CA GLU A 82 -12.09 7.98 -6.19
C GLU A 82 -10.56 7.80 -6.29
N ILE A 83 -9.81 8.60 -5.52
CA ILE A 83 -8.35 8.48 -5.44
C ILE A 83 -7.96 7.13 -4.84
N ASP A 84 -8.61 6.68 -3.77
CA ASP A 84 -8.37 5.37 -3.17
C ASP A 84 -8.63 4.23 -4.19
N GLN A 85 -9.72 4.30 -4.94
CA GLN A 85 -10.06 3.30 -5.96
C GLN A 85 -9.02 3.27 -7.08
N ASN A 86 -8.59 4.43 -7.56
CA ASN A 86 -7.53 4.54 -8.57
C ASN A 86 -6.19 4.00 -8.07
N VAL A 87 -5.85 4.23 -6.81
CA VAL A 87 -4.65 3.66 -6.17
C VAL A 87 -4.76 2.14 -6.06
N LEU A 88 -5.91 1.60 -5.65
CA LEU A 88 -6.13 0.14 -5.58
C LEU A 88 -6.01 -0.54 -6.95
N ALA A 89 -6.59 0.07 -7.99
CA ALA A 89 -6.49 -0.42 -9.36
C ALA A 89 -5.03 -0.41 -9.83
N LEU A 90 -4.28 0.63 -9.49
CA LEU A 90 -2.89 0.80 -9.87
C LEU A 90 -1.94 -0.22 -9.21
N ILE A 91 -2.12 -0.52 -7.92
CA ILE A 91 -1.22 -1.43 -7.20
C ILE A 91 -1.56 -2.92 -7.40
N GLY A 92 -2.72 -3.22 -7.97
CA GLY A 92 -3.18 -4.57 -8.27
C GLY A 92 -3.78 -5.31 -7.06
N SER A 93 -4.71 -6.22 -7.36
CA SER A 93 -5.46 -6.99 -6.36
C SER A 93 -4.58 -7.90 -5.51
N THR A 94 -3.50 -8.46 -6.05
CA THR A 94 -2.59 -9.38 -5.33
C THR A 94 -1.93 -8.72 -4.12
N VAL A 95 -1.62 -7.42 -4.20
CA VAL A 95 -1.03 -6.65 -3.09
C VAL A 95 -2.06 -6.40 -1.98
N VAL A 96 -3.33 -6.35 -2.36
CA VAL A 96 -4.46 -5.97 -1.51
C VAL A 96 -5.10 -7.18 -0.84
N GLU A 97 -5.27 -8.27 -1.58
CA GLU A 97 -5.98 -9.48 -1.17
C GLU A 97 -5.05 -10.65 -0.81
N GLY A 98 -3.76 -10.53 -1.10
CA GLY A 98 -2.84 -11.66 -1.02
C GLY A 98 -2.98 -12.62 -2.20
N HIS A 99 -2.19 -13.67 -2.21
CA HIS A 99 -2.24 -14.68 -3.26
C HIS A 99 -3.24 -15.77 -2.87
N LYS A 100 -4.35 -15.89 -3.59
CA LYS A 100 -5.45 -16.82 -3.25
C LYS A 100 -5.02 -18.29 -3.16
N ALA A 101 -3.95 -18.67 -3.85
CA ALA A 101 -3.42 -20.03 -3.87
C ALA A 101 -2.56 -20.38 -2.64
N ILE A 102 -2.23 -19.40 -1.78
CA ILE A 102 -1.33 -19.58 -0.64
C ILE A 102 -2.13 -19.24 0.62
N GLN A 103 -2.39 -20.24 1.46
CA GLN A 103 -2.93 -19.99 2.80
C GLN A 103 -1.92 -19.23 3.65
N GLU A 104 -2.40 -18.25 4.40
CA GLU A 104 -1.58 -17.53 5.37
C GLU A 104 -1.14 -18.48 6.48
N SER A 105 0.10 -18.31 6.97
CA SER A 105 0.64 -19.15 8.04
C SER A 105 -0.09 -18.88 9.36
N ASN A 106 -0.65 -19.91 9.98
CA ASN A 106 -1.22 -19.81 11.33
C ASN A 106 -0.09 -19.80 12.37
N VAL A 107 0.03 -18.72 13.14
CA VAL A 107 0.93 -18.66 14.30
C VAL A 107 0.14 -19.03 15.56
N GLN A 108 0.47 -20.18 16.14
CA GLN A 108 -0.05 -20.59 17.44
C GLN A 108 0.88 -20.00 18.52
N PHE A 109 0.43 -18.98 19.23
CA PHE A 109 1.14 -18.47 20.40
C PHE A 109 0.87 -19.41 21.57
N VAL A 110 1.78 -20.35 21.80
CA VAL A 110 1.72 -21.23 22.96
C VAL A 110 2.25 -20.44 24.16
N SER A 111 1.35 -19.95 25.02
CA SER A 111 1.75 -19.42 26.32
C SER A 111 2.18 -20.59 27.20
N ASN A 112 3.48 -20.83 27.32
CA ASN A 112 3.97 -21.79 28.30
C ASN A 112 3.70 -21.26 29.70
N PRO A 113 2.93 -21.96 30.56
CA PRO A 113 2.86 -21.61 31.96
C PRO A 113 4.26 -21.86 32.56
N CYS A 114 4.87 -20.80 33.07
CA CYS A 114 6.12 -20.87 33.80
C CYS A 114 5.89 -21.71 35.06
N TYR A 115 6.48 -22.90 35.14
CA TYR A 115 6.53 -23.67 36.38
C TYR A 115 7.51 -22.96 37.32
N ILE A 116 6.97 -22.29 38.34
CA ILE A 116 7.74 -21.87 39.50
C ILE A 116 7.92 -23.13 40.37
N VAL A 117 9.17 -23.55 40.56
CA VAL A 117 9.59 -24.53 41.56
C VAL A 117 9.89 -23.79 42.86
#